data_AF-A0A380QRW3-F1
#
_entry.id   AF-A0A380QRW3-F1
#
_cell.length_a   1.000
_cell.length_b   1.000
_cell.length_c   1.000
_cell.angle_alpha   90.00
_cell.angle_beta   90.00
_cell.angle_gamma   90.00
#
_symmetry.space_group_name_H-M   'P 1'
#
loop_
_entity.id
_entity.type
_entity.pdbx_description
1 polymer ?
#
loop_
_entity_poly.entity_id
_entity_poly.type
_entity_poly.pdbx_seq_one_letter_code
_entity_poly.pdbx_strand_id
1 'polypeptide(L)'
;MGKTELFLKTMIFSVVLMCVGAATGLFVGFHYDFKPVISVVVSMSIFSLYLGYWIYSSERRADRNFAKFRQMQAKHEMTTLLLNEAFKDTNRELFDRVATDAPDSALKQQYQSLKRMEQLWSTKIEN
;
A
#
# COMPACT_ATOMS: atom_id res chain seq x y z
N MET A 1 1.03 16.05 -0.87
CA MET A 1 0.22 16.00 -2.12
C MET A 1 -1.24 15.92 -1.71
N GLY A 2 -2.02 16.98 -1.95
CA GLY A 2 -3.37 17.11 -1.41
C GLY A 2 -4.35 16.16 -2.10
N LYS A 3 -5.36 15.66 -1.37
CA LYS A 3 -6.42 14.78 -1.92
C LYS A 3 -7.08 15.38 -3.17
N THR A 4 -7.16 16.70 -3.25
CA THR A 4 -7.68 17.48 -4.38
C THR A 4 -6.81 17.40 -5.63
N GLU A 5 -5.49 17.39 -5.47
CA GLU A 5 -4.53 17.31 -6.59
C GLU A 5 -4.54 15.92 -7.24
N LEU A 6 -4.65 14.87 -6.40
CA LEU A 6 -4.77 13.50 -6.88
C LEU A 6 -6.10 13.30 -7.62
N PHE A 7 -7.20 13.79 -7.05
CA PHE A 7 -8.51 13.75 -7.69
C PHE A 7 -8.50 14.44 -9.06
N LEU A 8 -7.92 15.64 -9.14
CA LEU A 8 -7.82 16.39 -10.39
C LEU A 8 -6.98 15.65 -11.45
N LYS A 9 -5.83 15.08 -11.06
CA LYS A 9 -4.99 14.27 -11.96
C LYS A 9 -5.73 13.04 -12.49
N THR A 10 -6.45 12.33 -11.64
CA THR A 10 -7.25 11.16 -12.04
C THR A 10 -8.41 11.55 -12.95
N MET A 11 -9.07 12.68 -12.69
CA MET A 11 -10.15 13.19 -13.53
C MET A 11 -9.66 13.60 -14.92
N ILE A 12 -8.52 14.31 -15.00
CA ILE A 12 -7.93 14.69 -16.29
C ILE A 12 -7.54 13.43 -17.07
N PHE A 13 -6.89 12.47 -16.41
CA PHE A 13 -6.49 11.22 -17.04
C PHE A 13 -7.68 10.44 -17.59
N SER A 14 -8.79 10.34 -16.85
CA SER A 14 -9.98 9.63 -17.32
C SER A 14 -10.61 10.29 -18.54
N VAL A 15 -10.69 11.62 -18.57
CA VAL A 15 -11.20 12.37 -19.73
C VAL A 15 -10.33 12.11 -20.96
N VAL A 16 -9.01 12.22 -20.82
CA VAL A 16 -8.07 11.98 -21.93
C VAL A 16 -8.20 10.54 -22.44
N LEU A 17 -8.29 9.56 -21.53
CA LEU A 17 -8.41 8.15 -21.90
C LEU A 17 -9.71 7.88 -22.68
N MET A 18 -10.83 8.47 -22.26
CA MET A 18 -12.11 8.35 -22.97
C MET A 18 -12.03 9.01 -24.34
N CYS A 19 -11.41 10.19 -24.47
CA CYS A 19 -11.21 10.83 -25.77
C CYS A 19 -10.42 9.94 -26.75
N VAL A 20 -9.36 9.27 -26.27
CA VAL A 20 -8.61 8.30 -27.06
C VAL A 20 -9.51 7.13 -27.47
N GLY A 21 -10.31 6.58 -26.55
CA GLY A 21 -11.28 5.53 -26.84
C GLY A 21 -12.28 5.92 -27.93
N ALA A 22 -12.83 7.15 -27.88
CA ALA A 22 -13.70 7.69 -28.94
C ALA A 22 -12.98 7.76 -30.29
N ALA A 23 -11.79 8.36 -30.32
CA ALA A 23 -11.02 8.53 -31.54
C ALA A 23 -10.67 7.18 -32.19
N THR A 24 -10.23 6.20 -31.38
CA THR A 24 -9.96 4.84 -31.86
C THR A 24 -11.23 4.17 -32.38
N GLY A 25 -12.36 4.32 -31.69
CA GLY A 25 -13.64 3.78 -32.13
C GLY A 25 -14.11 4.35 -33.46
N LEU A 26 -14.02 5.67 -33.63
CA LEU A 26 -14.34 6.33 -34.91
C LEU A 26 -13.40 5.85 -36.01
N PHE A 27 -12.10 5.83 -35.75
CA PHE A 27 -11.09 5.38 -36.72
C PHE A 27 -11.37 3.95 -37.21
N VAL A 28 -11.61 3.01 -36.29
CA VAL A 28 -11.92 1.62 -36.64
C VAL A 28 -13.25 1.52 -37.39
N GLY A 29 -14.26 2.29 -36.98
CA GLY A 29 -15.55 2.33 -37.66
C GLY A 29 -15.42 2.73 -39.12
N PHE A 30 -14.71 3.83 -39.38
CA PHE A 30 -14.51 4.34 -40.75
C PHE A 30 -13.57 3.49 -41.60
N HIS A 31 -12.51 2.91 -41.02
CA HIS A 31 -11.52 2.15 -41.79
C HIS A 31 -11.94 0.73 -42.15
N TYR A 32 -12.83 0.12 -41.37
CA TYR A 32 -13.23 -1.28 -41.53
C TYR A 32 -14.71 -1.45 -41.89
N ASP A 33 -15.36 -0.39 -42.40
CA ASP A 33 -16.78 -0.34 -42.78
C ASP A 33 -17.77 -0.80 -41.69
N PHE A 34 -17.36 -0.76 -40.42
CA PHE A 34 -18.25 -0.97 -39.29
C PHE A 34 -19.08 0.30 -39.04
N LYS A 35 -20.31 0.13 -38.53
CA LYS A 35 -21.12 1.28 -38.08
C LYS A 35 -20.32 2.09 -37.05
N PRO A 36 -19.94 3.35 -37.32
CA PRO A 36 -19.02 4.11 -36.47
C PRO A 36 -19.53 4.26 -35.04
N VAL A 37 -20.84 4.41 -34.89
CA VAL A 37 -21.51 4.47 -33.58
C VAL A 37 -21.27 3.20 -32.75
N ILE A 38 -21.40 2.02 -33.36
CA ILE A 38 -21.18 0.74 -32.66
C ILE A 38 -19.71 0.59 -32.27
N SER A 39 -18.80 0.93 -33.19
CA SER A 39 -17.36 0.87 -32.94
C SER A 39 -16.93 1.78 -31.78
N VAL A 40 -17.48 2.99 -31.69
CA VAL A 40 -17.26 3.91 -30.56
C VAL A 40 -17.82 3.37 -29.24
N VAL A 41 -19.01 2.77 -29.25
CA VAL A 41 -19.59 2.16 -28.04
C VAL A 41 -18.71 1.02 -27.53
N VAL A 42 -18.23 0.17 -28.42
CA VAL A 42 -17.35 -0.96 -28.08
C VAL A 42 -16.00 -0.47 -27.55
N SER A 43 -15.36 0.49 -28.24
CA SER A 43 -14.07 1.03 -27.79
C SER A 43 -14.20 1.70 -26.42
N MET A 44 -15.22 2.53 -26.21
CA MET A 44 -15.49 3.16 -24.92
C MET A 44 -15.71 2.15 -23.81
N SER A 45 -16.40 1.05 -24.10
CA SER A 45 -16.62 -0.03 -23.13
C SER A 45 -15.30 -0.69 -22.72
N ILE A 46 -14.42 -0.98 -23.70
CA ILE A 46 -13.09 -1.57 -23.43
C ILE A 46 -12.23 -0.61 -22.59
N PHE A 47 -12.18 0.67 -22.96
CA PHE A 47 -11.40 1.67 -22.23
C PHE A 47 -11.95 1.90 -20.81
N SER A 48 -13.28 1.84 -20.62
CA SER A 48 -13.90 1.93 -19.29
C SER A 48 -13.53 0.75 -18.40
N LEU A 49 -13.56 -0.48 -18.94
CA LEU A 49 -13.13 -1.68 -18.22
C LEU A 49 -11.63 -1.60 -17.85
N TYR A 50 -10.80 -1.13 -18.78
CA TYR A 50 -9.38 -0.93 -18.53
C TYR A 50 -9.13 0.10 -17.42
N LEU A 51 -9.87 1.21 -17.42
CA LEU A 51 -9.77 2.22 -16.36
C LEU A 51 -10.17 1.63 -15.00
N GLY A 52 -11.25 0.87 -14.94
CA GLY A 52 -11.67 0.17 -13.72
C GLY A 52 -10.60 -0.78 -13.20
N TYR A 53 -10.01 -1.59 -14.08
CA TYR A 53 -8.90 -2.48 -13.73
C TYR A 53 -7.66 -1.70 -13.25
N TRP A 54 -7.32 -0.59 -13.90
CA TRP A 54 -6.18 0.23 -13.53
C TRP A 54 -6.33 0.81 -12.12
N ILE A 55 -7.51 1.37 -11.81
CA ILE A 55 -7.86 1.90 -10.49
C ILE A 55 -7.74 0.78 -9.45
N TYR A 56 -8.40 -0.36 -9.68
CA TYR A 56 -8.34 -1.50 -8.78
C TYR A 56 -6.89 -1.98 -8.52
N SER A 57 -6.07 -2.09 -9.57
CA SER A 57 -4.66 -2.47 -9.44
C SER A 57 -3.85 -1.43 -8.66
N SER A 58 -4.22 -0.15 -8.75
CA SER A 58 -3.52 0.94 -8.07
C SER A 58 -3.81 0.94 -6.58
N GLU A 59 -5.07 0.69 -6.19
CA GLU A 59 -5.48 0.51 -4.80
C GLU A 59 -4.78 -0.70 -4.19
N ARG A 60 -4.78 -1.85 -4.89
CA ARG A 60 -4.09 -3.06 -4.42
C ARG A 60 -2.58 -2.83 -4.24
N ARG A 61 -1.95 -2.05 -5.13
CA ARG A 61 -0.53 -1.66 -4.99
C ARG A 61 -0.30 -0.71 -3.82
N ALA A 62 -1.18 0.26 -3.61
CA ALA A 62 -1.12 1.17 -2.48
C ALA A 62 -1.24 0.41 -1.15
N ASP A 63 -2.23 -0.48 -1.02
CA ASP A 63 -2.44 -1.30 0.17
C ASP A 63 -1.24 -2.17 0.51
N ARG A 64 -0.63 -2.81 -0.50
CA ARG A 64 0.62 -3.58 -0.32
C ARG A 64 1.77 -2.71 0.14
N ASN A 65 1.90 -1.49 -0.40
CA ASN A 65 2.95 -0.55 0.02
C ASN A 65 2.72 -0.04 1.46
N PHE A 66 1.48 0.22 1.84
CA PHE A 66 1.14 0.56 3.23
C PHE A 66 1.45 -0.60 4.18
N ALA A 67 1.09 -1.83 3.82
CA ALA A 67 1.41 -3.01 4.63
C ALA A 67 2.93 -3.20 4.79
N LYS A 68 3.71 -3.02 3.72
CA LYS A 68 5.18 -3.04 3.77
C LYS A 68 5.75 -1.95 4.69
N PHE A 69 5.21 -0.74 4.61
CA PHE A 69 5.64 0.36 5.48
C PHE A 69 5.37 0.04 6.95
N ARG A 70 4.19 -0.50 7.28
CA ARG A 70 3.83 -0.90 8.65
C ARG A 70 4.69 -2.05 9.16
N GLN A 71 5.05 -3.00 8.29
CA GLN A 71 6.00 -4.06 8.63
C GLN A 71 7.39 -3.51 8.95
N MET A 72 7.91 -2.57 8.15
CA MET A 72 9.19 -1.92 8.43
C MET A 72 9.16 -1.13 9.73
N GLN A 73 8.06 -0.42 10.02
CA GLN A 73 7.88 0.30 11.28
C GLN A 73 7.91 -0.65 12.49
N ALA A 74 7.19 -1.77 12.44
CA ALA A 74 7.20 -2.76 13.51
C ALA A 74 8.60 -3.39 13.72
N LYS A 75 9.33 -3.68 12.64
CA LYS A 75 10.72 -4.15 12.72
C LYS A 75 11.63 -3.09 13.35
N HIS A 76 11.46 -1.83 12.98
CA HIS A 76 12.24 -0.74 13.55
C HIS A 76 11.98 -0.61 15.05
N GLU A 77 10.72 -0.64 15.48
CA GLU A 77 10.29 -0.60 16.89
C GLU A 77 10.84 -1.79 17.71
N MET A 78 10.85 -3.01 17.15
CA MET A 78 11.53 -4.15 17.79
C MET A 78 13.02 -3.92 17.96
N THR A 79 13.66 -3.39 16.91
CA THR A 79 15.11 -3.16 16.91
C THR A 79 15.45 -2.09 17.93
N THR A 80 14.63 -1.03 18.05
CA THR A 80 14.80 0.01 19.07
C THR A 80 14.56 -0.51 20.47
N LEU A 81 13.57 -1.39 20.69
CA LEU A 81 13.35 -2.02 22.00
C LEU A 81 14.53 -2.91 22.41
N LEU A 82 15.06 -3.72 21.48
CA LEU A 82 16.23 -4.56 21.76
C LEU A 82 17.49 -3.73 21.99
N LEU A 83 17.71 -2.66 21.22
CA LEU A 83 18.81 -1.71 21.44
C LEU A 83 18.67 -1.01 22.78
N ASN A 84 17.48 -0.50 23.10
CA ASN A 84 17.23 0.19 24.35
C ASN A 84 17.47 -0.76 25.54
N GLU A 85 17.03 -2.02 25.45
CA GLU A 85 17.32 -3.02 26.48
C GLU A 85 18.82 -3.37 26.54
N ALA A 86 19.53 -3.50 25.41
CA ALA A 86 20.97 -3.74 25.41
C ALA A 86 21.76 -2.56 26.04
N PHE A 87 21.34 -1.32 25.77
CA PHE A 87 21.88 -0.13 26.44
C PHE A 87 21.49 -0.08 27.92
N LYS A 88 20.31 -0.59 28.28
CA LYS A 88 19.85 -0.71 29.66
C LYS A 88 20.61 -1.80 30.41
N ASP A 89 20.94 -2.93 29.78
CA ASP A 89 21.79 -4.01 30.30
C ASP A 89 23.22 -3.52 30.54
N THR A 90 23.73 -2.63 29.69
CA THR A 90 25.02 -1.94 29.93
C THR A 90 24.97 -1.05 31.19
N ASN A 91 23.78 -0.53 31.54
CA ASN A 91 23.51 0.17 32.80
C ASN A 91 22.99 -0.75 33.93
N ARG A 92 22.67 -2.02 33.65
CA ARG A 92 22.07 -2.98 34.57
C ARG A 92 23.14 -3.57 35.48
N GLU A 93 24.40 -3.65 35.06
CA GLU A 93 25.53 -3.91 35.98
C GLU A 93 25.64 -2.88 37.12
N LEU A 94 25.25 -1.62 36.86
CA LEU A 94 25.19 -0.55 37.88
C LEU A 94 23.91 -0.60 38.74
N PHE A 95 22.80 -1.10 38.19
CA PHE A 95 21.50 -1.18 38.87
C PHE A 95 21.23 -2.52 39.59
N ASP A 96 21.88 -3.63 39.20
CA ASP A 96 21.80 -4.96 39.84
C ASP A 96 22.38 -4.94 41.26
N ARG A 97 23.17 -3.92 41.62
CA ARG A 97 23.57 -3.67 43.01
C ARG A 97 22.48 -2.99 43.85
N VAL A 98 21.39 -2.51 43.25
CA VAL A 98 20.41 -1.61 43.92
C VAL A 98 18.97 -2.12 43.88
N ALA A 99 18.54 -2.95 42.92
CA ALA A 99 17.13 -3.35 42.82
C ALA A 99 16.95 -4.82 42.42
N THR A 100 16.86 -5.69 43.42
CA THR A 100 16.68 -7.14 43.29
C THR A 100 15.26 -7.58 42.92
N ASP A 101 14.32 -6.65 42.71
CA ASP A 101 12.90 -6.96 42.49
C ASP A 101 12.30 -6.21 41.26
N ALA A 102 12.07 -6.97 40.17
CA ALA A 102 11.15 -6.75 39.01
C ALA A 102 11.67 -6.06 37.71
N PRO A 103 11.11 -6.32 36.49
CA PRO A 103 10.39 -7.51 35.97
C PRO A 103 10.80 -7.94 34.52
N ASP A 104 11.23 -9.19 34.32
CA ASP A 104 11.50 -9.79 33.00
C ASP A 104 10.24 -10.08 32.13
N SER A 105 9.03 -9.85 32.66
CA SER A 105 7.77 -10.28 32.04
C SER A 105 7.17 -9.27 31.04
N ALA A 106 7.34 -7.96 31.26
CA ALA A 106 6.69 -6.91 30.47
C ALA A 106 7.35 -6.69 29.10
N LEU A 107 8.68 -6.74 29.05
CA LEU A 107 9.46 -6.52 27.82
C LEU A 107 9.26 -7.67 26.82
N LYS A 108 9.22 -8.91 27.32
CA LYS A 108 8.91 -10.11 26.54
C LYS A 108 7.50 -10.05 25.93
N GLN A 109 6.52 -9.54 26.68
CA GLN A 109 5.16 -9.35 26.17
C GLN A 109 5.10 -8.28 25.07
N GLN A 110 5.80 -7.15 25.23
CA GLN A 110 5.89 -6.11 24.20
C GLN A 110 6.60 -6.58 22.93
N TYR A 111 7.68 -7.35 23.08
CA TYR A 111 8.37 -7.94 21.92
C TYR A 111 7.48 -8.94 21.17
N GLN A 112 6.77 -9.81 21.90
CA GLN A 112 5.84 -10.76 21.30
C GLN A 112 4.61 -10.11 20.65
N SER A 113 4.14 -8.96 21.14
CA SER A 113 3.04 -8.23 20.53
C SER A 113 3.48 -7.58 19.21
N LEU A 114 4.66 -6.98 19.16
CA LEU A 114 5.25 -6.46 17.92
C LEU A 114 5.51 -7.57 16.92
N LYS A 115 5.97 -8.76 17.36
CA LYS A 115 6.24 -9.90 16.46
C LYS A 115 4.98 -10.40 15.80
N ARG A 116 3.87 -10.43 16.56
CA ARG A 116 2.55 -10.72 16.00
C ARG A 116 2.10 -9.65 15.01
N MET A 117 2.34 -8.37 15.28
CA MET A 117 2.02 -7.31 14.32
C MET A 117 2.83 -7.45 13.02
N GLU A 118 4.13 -7.73 13.10
CA GLU A 118 4.98 -7.95 11.92
C GLU A 118 4.46 -9.12 11.07
N GLN A 119 4.16 -10.25 11.70
CA GLN A 119 3.60 -11.43 11.01
C GLN A 119 2.27 -11.10 10.34
N LEU A 120 1.38 -10.39 11.03
CA LEU A 120 0.06 -10.02 10.51
C LEU A 120 0.17 -9.13 9.26
N TRP A 121 1.10 -8.18 9.24
CA TRP A 121 1.38 -7.38 8.06
C TRP A 121 2.08 -8.18 6.94
N SER A 122 2.94 -9.14 7.29
CA SER A 122 3.55 -10.06 6.33
C SER A 122 2.52 -10.89 5.57
N THR A 123 1.55 -11.49 6.28
CA THR A 123 0.47 -12.26 5.67
C THR A 123 -0.42 -11.40 4.77
N LYS A 124 -0.60 -10.11 5.11
CA LYS A 124 -1.36 -9.15 4.29
C LYS A 124 -0.63 -8.74 3.01
N ILE A 125 0.70 -8.92 2.94
CA ILE A 125 1.51 -8.63 1.74
C ILE A 125 1.51 -9.83 0.78
N GLU A 126 1.50 -11.06 1.30
CA GLU A 126 1.50 -12.30 0.51
C GLU A 126 0.16 -12.56 -0.21
N ASN A 127 -0.97 -12.10 0.36
CA ASN A 127 -2.30 -12.15 -0.26
C ASN A 127 -2.52 -11.03 -1.32
#